data_AF-A0A3B0VZY0-F1
#
_entry.id   AF-A0A3B0VZY0-F1
#
_cell.length_a   1.000
_cell.length_b   1.000
_cell.length_c   1.000
_cell.angle_alpha   90.00
_cell.angle_beta   90.00
_cell.angle_gamma   90.00
#
_symmetry.space_group_name_H-M   'P 1'
#
loop_
_entity.id
_entity.type
_entity.pdbx_description
1 polymer ?
#
loop_
_entity_poly.entity_id
_entity_poly.type
_entity_poly.pdbx_seq_one_letter_code
_entity_poly.pdbx_strand_id
1 'polypeptide(L)'
;MKNLVSIKKAGFVASLLLASSLVSANNTYSLGDITAGTTDYTIDTDTGGIPTGAFTDQFNFTLTDGNFFNALATSSIASISEFTDITLGNMSGQVYDISGIFSVAEFTASAVGQSTFLNAGSYFLEIKGIASANSTGYTLNTVTSPVPEPSTIALMLGGLGMIGFMAARRRNQNA
;
A
#
# COMPACT_ATOMS: atom_id res chain seq x y z
N MET A 1 61.84 52.60 -27.40
CA MET A 1 61.27 52.30 -26.07
C MET A 1 60.16 51.28 -26.26
N LYS A 2 60.35 50.06 -25.72
CA LYS A 2 59.38 48.96 -25.76
C LYS A 2 58.25 49.27 -24.77
N ASN A 3 56.99 49.22 -25.20
CA ASN A 3 55.87 49.17 -24.26
C ASN A 3 55.05 47.91 -24.51
N LEU A 4 54.98 47.12 -23.44
CA LEU A 4 54.49 45.75 -23.36
C LEU A 4 52.97 45.70 -23.35
N VAL A 5 52.44 44.66 -24.00
CA VAL A 5 51.05 44.20 -23.92
C VAL A 5 50.71 43.83 -22.46
N SER A 6 49.53 44.21 -21.99
CA SER A 6 48.93 43.65 -20.77
C SER A 6 47.44 43.38 -21.00
N ILE A 7 47.15 42.17 -21.46
CA ILE A 7 45.81 41.58 -21.46
C ILE A 7 45.47 41.29 -19.99
N LYS A 8 44.54 42.06 -19.42
CA LYS A 8 44.00 41.77 -18.09
C LYS A 8 42.89 40.74 -18.20
N LYS A 9 43.01 39.76 -17.32
CA LYS A 9 42.33 38.47 -17.24
C LYS A 9 40.81 38.60 -17.03
N ALA A 10 40.09 37.77 -17.76
CA ALA A 10 38.96 36.94 -17.35
C ALA A 10 38.11 37.37 -16.13
N GLY A 11 36.82 37.60 -16.37
CA GLY A 11 35.77 37.57 -15.37
C GLY A 11 34.57 36.78 -15.90
N PHE A 12 34.68 35.46 -15.93
CA PHE A 12 33.55 34.56 -16.21
C PHE A 12 32.74 34.45 -14.91
N VAL A 13 31.68 35.24 -14.78
CA VAL A 13 30.72 35.08 -13.68
C VAL A 13 29.79 33.94 -14.07
N ALA A 14 30.17 32.72 -13.70
CA ALA A 14 29.26 31.60 -13.64
C ALA A 14 28.26 31.86 -12.52
N SER A 15 27.07 32.36 -12.86
CA SER A 15 25.92 32.35 -11.97
C SER A 15 25.55 30.88 -11.71
N LEU A 16 26.04 30.37 -10.59
CA LEU A 16 25.71 29.06 -10.03
C LEU A 16 24.21 29.06 -9.71
N LEU A 17 23.40 28.52 -10.62
CA LEU A 17 22.00 28.19 -10.34
C LEU A 17 22.02 27.17 -9.20
N LEU A 18 21.71 27.61 -7.98
CA LEU A 18 21.37 26.71 -6.88
C LEU A 18 20.09 25.97 -7.29
N ALA A 19 20.24 24.83 -7.95
CA ALA A 19 19.18 23.83 -7.96
C ALA A 19 19.09 23.28 -6.54
N SER A 20 18.26 23.89 -5.70
CA SER A 20 17.82 23.27 -4.45
C SER A 20 16.99 22.06 -4.85
N SER A 21 17.61 20.88 -4.92
CA SER A 21 16.89 19.63 -5.07
C SER A 21 15.94 19.51 -3.89
N LEU A 22 14.63 19.55 -4.17
CA LEU A 22 13.61 19.15 -3.20
C LEU A 22 13.94 17.72 -2.77
N VAL A 23 14.45 17.56 -1.55
CA VAL A 23 14.65 16.22 -0.97
C VAL A 23 13.28 15.72 -0.58
N SER A 24 12.73 14.78 -1.34
CA SER A 24 11.59 13.97 -0.89
C SER A 24 12.10 12.97 0.14
N ALA A 25 11.42 12.85 1.28
CA ALA A 25 11.65 11.67 2.12
C ALA A 25 11.26 10.41 1.33
N ASN A 26 12.11 9.39 1.43
CA ASN A 26 11.82 8.06 0.91
C ASN A 26 12.01 7.02 2.01
N ASN A 27 10.93 6.64 2.69
CA ASN A 27 11.00 5.62 3.74
C ASN A 27 10.61 4.25 3.19
N THR A 28 11.19 3.21 3.75
CA THR A 28 10.85 1.83 3.41
C THR A 28 10.47 1.05 4.66
N TYR A 29 9.28 0.47 4.64
CA TYR A 29 8.72 -0.36 5.70
C TYR A 29 8.62 -1.80 5.21
N SER A 30 8.91 -2.76 6.08
CA SER A 30 8.75 -4.19 5.79
C SER A 30 7.58 -4.73 6.59
N LEU A 31 6.47 -5.08 5.91
CA LEU A 31 5.31 -5.69 6.55
C LEU A 31 5.52 -7.17 6.84
N GLY A 32 6.46 -7.82 6.13
CA GLY A 32 6.67 -9.26 6.21
C GLY A 32 5.59 -10.05 5.47
N ASP A 33 5.28 -11.24 5.98
CA ASP A 33 4.33 -12.15 5.36
C ASP A 33 2.89 -11.82 5.79
N ILE A 34 2.03 -11.54 4.81
CA ILE A 34 0.59 -11.32 4.98
C ILE A 34 -0.13 -12.58 4.53
N THR A 35 -0.86 -13.21 5.45
CA THR A 35 -1.63 -14.44 5.20
C THR A 35 -3.11 -14.12 5.03
N ALA A 36 -3.83 -14.98 4.30
CA ALA A 36 -5.25 -14.80 4.07
C ALA A 36 -6.08 -14.71 5.37
N GLY A 37 -6.99 -13.74 5.41
CA GLY A 37 -7.83 -13.49 6.58
C GLY A 37 -7.14 -12.68 7.68
N THR A 38 -5.90 -12.22 7.46
CA THR A 38 -5.28 -11.21 8.31
C THR A 38 -5.93 -9.87 7.99
N THR A 39 -6.68 -9.33 8.95
CA THR A 39 -7.36 -8.03 8.81
C THR A 39 -6.54 -6.84 9.33
N ASP A 40 -5.47 -7.10 10.10
CA ASP A 40 -4.92 -6.09 11.00
C ASP A 40 -3.40 -5.96 10.87
N TYR A 41 -2.89 -5.67 9.66
CA TYR A 41 -1.55 -5.07 9.59
C TYR A 41 -1.69 -3.55 9.59
N THR A 42 -1.53 -2.97 10.79
CA THR A 42 -1.55 -1.53 11.02
C THR A 42 -0.13 -1.03 11.21
N ILE A 43 0.35 -0.16 10.33
CA ILE A 43 1.59 0.59 10.52
C ILE A 43 1.27 2.02 10.92
N ASP A 44 1.95 2.50 11.95
CA ASP A 44 2.06 3.91 12.24
C ASP A 44 3.41 4.45 11.75
N THR A 45 3.40 5.41 10.82
CA THR A 45 4.60 6.02 10.26
C THR A 45 5.21 7.11 11.15
N ASP A 46 4.56 7.46 12.28
CA ASP A 46 5.05 8.46 13.25
C ASP A 46 6.42 8.10 13.85
N THR A 47 6.81 6.82 13.82
CA THR A 47 8.06 6.33 14.45
C THR A 47 9.36 6.90 13.84
N GLY A 48 9.30 7.54 12.67
CA GLY A 48 10.46 8.16 12.00
C GLY A 48 10.31 9.66 11.69
N GLY A 49 9.12 10.24 11.91
CA GLY A 49 8.78 11.62 11.52
C GLY A 49 8.87 11.85 10.00
N ILE A 50 7.73 12.05 9.32
CA ILE A 50 7.75 12.42 7.90
C ILE A 50 8.18 13.89 7.79
N PRO A 51 9.32 14.21 7.15
CA PRO A 51 9.75 15.59 7.02
C PRO A 51 8.73 16.38 6.20
N THR A 52 8.66 17.67 6.51
CA THR A 52 7.68 18.57 5.92
C THR A 52 7.89 18.68 4.40
N GLY A 53 6.79 18.68 3.64
CA GLY A 53 6.83 18.68 2.17
C GLY A 53 6.53 17.33 1.55
N ALA A 54 6.97 17.13 0.30
CA ALA A 54 6.65 15.91 -0.45
C ALA A 54 7.36 14.68 0.16
N PHE A 55 6.63 13.56 0.23
CA PHE A 55 7.17 12.28 0.67
C PHE A 55 6.74 11.14 -0.28
N THR A 56 7.51 10.07 -0.22
CA THR A 56 7.20 8.78 -0.83
C THR A 56 7.55 7.71 0.21
N ASP A 57 6.62 6.82 0.52
CA ASP A 57 6.87 5.68 1.39
C ASP A 57 6.58 4.39 0.64
N GLN A 58 7.44 3.39 0.85
CA GLN A 58 7.29 2.07 0.26
C GLN A 58 7.10 1.01 1.33
N PHE A 59 6.03 0.23 1.23
CA PHE A 59 5.69 -0.87 2.13
C PHE A 59 5.85 -2.19 1.40
N ASN A 60 6.85 -2.98 1.78
CA ASN A 60 7.15 -4.27 1.16
C ASN A 60 6.49 -5.39 1.95
N PHE A 61 5.85 -6.32 1.24
CA PHE A 61 5.18 -7.46 1.85
C PHE A 61 5.21 -8.68 0.93
N THR A 62 4.99 -9.86 1.51
CA THR A 62 4.83 -11.11 0.76
C THR A 62 3.48 -11.70 1.08
N LEU A 63 2.73 -12.11 0.06
CA LEU A 63 1.55 -12.93 0.21
C LEU A 63 1.93 -14.40 0.17
N THR A 64 1.59 -15.13 1.23
CA THR A 64 1.81 -16.58 1.34
C THR A 64 0.90 -17.36 0.40
N ASP A 65 -0.33 -16.87 0.21
CA ASP A 65 -1.36 -17.43 -0.66
C ASP A 65 -2.04 -16.34 -1.50
N GLY A 66 -2.68 -16.74 -2.60
CA GLY A 66 -3.42 -15.79 -3.43
C GLY A 66 -4.69 -15.26 -2.74
N ASN A 67 -4.90 -13.95 -2.74
CA ASN A 67 -5.99 -13.31 -2.03
C ASN A 67 -6.38 -11.94 -2.60
N PHE A 68 -7.58 -11.46 -2.27
CA PHE A 68 -7.92 -10.05 -2.44
C PHE A 68 -7.19 -9.20 -1.42
N PHE A 69 -6.51 -8.18 -1.91
CA PHE A 69 -5.76 -7.20 -1.13
C PHE A 69 -6.38 -5.81 -1.26
N ASN A 70 -6.38 -5.08 -0.16
CA ASN A 70 -6.73 -3.66 -0.11
C ASN A 70 -5.86 -2.95 0.93
N ALA A 71 -5.65 -1.64 0.72
CA ALA A 71 -4.88 -0.78 1.61
C ALA A 71 -5.59 0.56 1.84
N LEU A 72 -5.47 1.05 3.06
CA LEU A 72 -6.08 2.28 3.55
C LEU A 72 -5.02 3.12 4.27
N ALA A 73 -4.78 4.34 3.80
CA ALA A 73 -3.94 5.31 4.48
C ALA A 73 -4.82 6.41 5.11
N THR A 74 -4.64 6.64 6.41
CA THR A 74 -5.42 7.63 7.18
C THR A 74 -4.53 8.55 7.98
N SER A 75 -4.82 9.84 7.94
CA SER A 75 -4.10 10.86 8.70
C SER A 75 -5.04 11.95 9.18
N SER A 76 -4.54 12.85 10.03
CA SER A 76 -5.16 14.16 10.21
C SER A 76 -4.61 15.16 9.19
N ILE A 77 -5.39 16.20 8.84
CA ILE A 77 -4.92 17.28 7.96
C ILE A 77 -3.74 18.08 8.56
N ALA A 78 -3.64 18.08 9.89
CA ALA A 78 -2.53 18.68 10.59
C ALA A 78 -1.21 17.92 10.36
N SER A 79 -1.29 16.62 10.03
CA SER A 79 -0.14 15.76 9.78
C SER A 79 0.19 15.62 8.30
N ILE A 80 -0.79 15.21 7.47
CA ILE A 80 -0.65 15.08 6.02
C ILE A 80 -1.67 16.00 5.36
N SER A 81 -1.19 16.97 4.58
CA SER A 81 -2.05 17.92 3.86
C SER A 81 -2.80 17.22 2.73
N GLU A 82 -2.14 16.31 2.02
CA GLU A 82 -2.69 15.62 0.85
C GLU A 82 -1.95 14.29 0.61
N PHE A 83 -2.68 13.26 0.23
CA PHE A 83 -2.11 12.08 -0.42
C PHE A 83 -2.28 12.22 -1.93
N THR A 84 -1.17 12.08 -2.67
CA THR A 84 -1.13 12.40 -4.10
C THR A 84 -1.19 11.17 -4.99
N ASP A 85 -0.69 10.03 -4.51
CA ASP A 85 -0.60 8.81 -5.32
C ASP A 85 -0.50 7.56 -4.44
N ILE A 86 -1.00 6.43 -4.96
CA ILE A 86 -0.80 5.10 -4.41
C ILE A 86 -0.63 4.10 -5.54
N THR A 87 0.45 3.33 -5.45
CA THR A 87 0.78 2.34 -6.47
C THR A 87 1.04 1.00 -5.79
N LEU A 88 0.29 -0.03 -6.18
CA LEU A 88 0.59 -1.40 -5.82
C LEU A 88 1.31 -2.07 -6.98
N GLY A 89 2.47 -2.67 -6.71
CA GLY A 89 3.24 -3.38 -7.71
C GLY A 89 3.88 -4.66 -7.18
N ASN A 90 4.44 -5.44 -8.09
CA ASN A 90 5.27 -6.60 -7.76
C ASN A 90 6.71 -6.42 -8.25
N MET A 91 7.59 -7.31 -7.82
CA MET A 91 9.02 -7.28 -8.20
C MET A 91 9.26 -7.53 -9.70
N SER A 92 8.26 -8.00 -10.45
CA SER A 92 8.31 -8.20 -11.90
C SER A 92 7.89 -6.95 -12.69
N GLY A 93 7.52 -5.87 -12.00
CA GLY A 93 7.10 -4.60 -12.62
C GLY A 93 5.64 -4.54 -13.06
N GLN A 94 4.81 -5.51 -12.66
CA GLN A 94 3.36 -5.37 -12.86
C GLN A 94 2.80 -4.40 -11.82
N VAL A 95 1.90 -3.53 -12.28
CA VAL A 95 1.16 -2.58 -11.44
C VAL A 95 -0.30 -3.02 -11.41
N TYR A 96 -0.89 -2.97 -10.22
CA TYR A 96 -2.27 -3.37 -9.96
C TYR A 96 -3.08 -2.13 -9.64
N ASP A 97 -4.27 -2.05 -10.23
CA ASP A 97 -5.23 -1.02 -9.87
C ASP A 97 -5.80 -1.36 -8.48
N ILE A 98 -5.44 -0.52 -7.52
CA ILE A 98 -6.13 -0.43 -6.24
C ILE A 98 -6.63 1.00 -6.16
N SER A 99 -7.94 1.16 -5.95
CA SER A 99 -8.46 2.49 -5.64
C SER A 99 -8.13 2.78 -4.18
N GLY A 100 -6.86 3.07 -3.86
CA GLY A 100 -6.43 3.29 -2.49
C GLY A 100 -7.27 4.38 -1.83
N ILE A 101 -7.69 4.10 -0.60
CA ILE A 101 -8.52 5.04 0.14
C ILE A 101 -7.60 6.01 0.85
N PHE A 102 -7.88 7.28 0.67
CA PHE A 102 -7.28 8.35 1.45
C PHE A 102 -8.37 9.08 2.21
N SER A 103 -8.25 9.12 3.53
CA SER A 103 -9.08 10.01 4.33
C SER A 103 -8.22 10.83 5.26
N VAL A 104 -8.44 12.14 5.19
CA VAL A 104 -7.77 13.15 6.01
C VAL A 104 -8.68 13.59 7.17
N ALA A 105 -9.89 13.00 7.32
CA ALA A 105 -10.81 13.41 8.38
C ALA A 105 -11.92 12.41 8.79
N GLU A 106 -12.41 11.49 7.94
CA GLU A 106 -13.47 10.54 8.36
C GLU A 106 -13.67 9.34 7.43
N PHE A 107 -14.09 8.21 8.01
CA PHE A 107 -14.42 6.97 7.31
C PHE A 107 -15.84 7.05 6.74
N THR A 108 -15.99 6.95 5.41
CA THR A 108 -17.30 6.76 4.77
C THR A 108 -17.31 5.44 3.99
N ALA A 109 -18.46 4.78 3.84
CA ALA A 109 -18.55 3.50 3.13
C ALA A 109 -18.18 3.61 1.63
N SER A 110 -18.29 4.80 1.03
CA SER A 110 -17.78 5.10 -0.31
C SER A 110 -16.26 5.30 -0.36
N ALA A 111 -15.62 5.42 0.80
CA ALA A 111 -14.18 5.46 0.96
C ALA A 111 -13.65 4.04 1.22
N VAL A 112 -14.20 3.00 0.59
CA VAL A 112 -13.58 1.68 0.54
C VAL A 112 -13.11 1.44 -0.88
N GLY A 113 -11.80 1.33 -1.06
CA GLY A 113 -11.15 1.08 -2.33
C GLY A 113 -11.56 -0.24 -2.94
N GLN A 114 -11.46 -0.34 -4.26
CA GLN A 114 -11.64 -1.61 -4.95
C GLN A 114 -10.52 -2.55 -4.55
N SER A 115 -10.87 -3.70 -3.98
CA SER A 115 -9.90 -4.76 -3.71
C SER A 115 -9.46 -5.42 -5.02
N THR A 116 -8.20 -5.85 -5.07
CA THR A 116 -7.64 -6.53 -6.24
C THR A 116 -7.15 -7.91 -5.86
N PHE A 117 -7.34 -8.90 -6.74
CA PHE A 117 -6.85 -10.25 -6.49
C PHE A 117 -5.37 -10.34 -6.85
N LEU A 118 -4.56 -10.75 -5.89
CA LEU A 118 -3.13 -10.96 -6.01
C LEU A 118 -2.82 -12.45 -5.83
N ASN A 119 -1.88 -12.98 -6.61
CA ASN A 119 -1.34 -14.33 -6.36
C ASN A 119 -0.35 -14.31 -5.19
N ALA A 120 0.03 -15.48 -4.67
CA ALA A 120 1.15 -15.58 -3.76
C ALA A 120 2.43 -14.99 -4.39
N GLY A 121 3.21 -14.25 -3.61
CA GLY A 121 4.41 -13.57 -4.10
C GLY A 121 4.74 -12.29 -3.34
N SER A 122 5.81 -11.62 -3.76
CA SER A 122 6.30 -10.38 -3.13
C SER A 122 5.83 -9.13 -3.87
N TYR A 123 5.32 -8.19 -3.09
CA TYR A 123 4.69 -6.97 -3.54
C TYR A 123 5.24 -5.75 -2.78
N PHE A 124 5.01 -4.59 -3.35
CA PHE A 124 5.23 -3.32 -2.68
C PHE A 124 4.03 -2.41 -2.88
N LEU A 125 3.70 -1.66 -1.84
CA LEU A 125 2.75 -0.57 -1.88
C LEU A 125 3.55 0.74 -1.74
N GLU A 126 3.48 1.60 -2.75
CA GLU A 126 4.07 2.93 -2.71
C GLU A 126 2.97 3.96 -2.42
N ILE A 127 3.20 4.84 -1.46
CA ILE A 127 2.30 5.93 -1.08
C ILE A 127 3.05 7.25 -1.22
N LYS A 128 2.47 8.21 -1.92
CA LYS A 128 3.01 9.56 -2.04
C LYS A 128 2.05 10.58 -1.45
N GLY A 129 2.61 11.68 -0.95
CA GLY A 129 1.81 12.77 -0.42
C GLY A 129 2.63 14.00 -0.06
N ILE A 130 1.97 14.93 0.62
CA ILE A 130 2.55 16.17 1.13
C ILE A 130 2.31 16.21 2.64
N ALA A 131 3.39 16.09 3.41
CA ALA A 131 3.39 16.21 4.85
C ALA A 131 3.35 17.68 5.28
N SER A 132 2.49 17.97 6.25
CA SER A 132 2.33 19.29 6.85
C SER A 132 3.53 19.66 7.72
N ALA A 133 3.65 20.94 8.10
CA ALA A 133 4.76 21.44 8.92
C ALA A 133 4.90 20.76 10.29
N ASN A 134 3.80 20.20 10.81
CA ASN A 134 3.72 19.53 12.11
C ASN A 134 3.43 18.01 11.94
N SER A 135 3.94 17.40 10.87
CA SER A 135 3.65 16.01 10.56
C SER A 135 4.03 15.05 11.67
N THR A 136 3.05 14.27 12.13
CA THR A 136 3.20 13.10 13.00
C THR A 136 2.98 11.80 12.21
N GLY A 137 3.15 11.84 10.87
CA GLY A 137 2.88 10.69 10.02
C GLY A 137 1.40 10.38 9.77
N TYR A 138 1.14 9.13 9.37
CA TYR A 138 -0.15 8.56 9.05
C TYR A 138 -0.18 7.06 9.37
N THR A 139 -1.39 6.52 9.45
CA THR A 139 -1.60 5.09 9.67
C THR A 139 -1.92 4.38 8.36
N LEU A 140 -1.23 3.29 8.07
CA LEU A 140 -1.55 2.36 6.98
C LEU A 140 -2.22 1.12 7.55
N ASN A 141 -3.39 0.76 7.03
CA ASN A 141 -4.06 -0.51 7.31
C ASN A 141 -4.14 -1.33 6.02
N THR A 142 -3.68 -2.58 6.06
CA THR A 142 -3.87 -3.53 4.94
C THR A 142 -4.85 -4.61 5.34
N VAL A 143 -5.80 -4.90 4.46
CA VAL A 143 -6.83 -5.92 4.69
C VAL A 143 -6.74 -6.96 3.59
N THR A 144 -6.76 -8.24 3.98
CA THR A 144 -6.95 -9.35 3.06
C THR A 144 -8.30 -10.02 3.32
N SER A 145 -9.05 -10.35 2.26
CA SER A 145 -10.33 -11.02 2.44
C SER A 145 -10.11 -12.48 2.90
N PRO A 146 -11.01 -13.08 3.69
CA PRO A 146 -10.97 -14.53 3.88
C PRO A 146 -11.16 -15.23 2.51
N VAL A 147 -10.25 -16.13 2.16
CA VAL A 147 -10.41 -16.97 0.95
C VAL A 147 -11.57 -17.93 1.19
N PRO A 148 -12.65 -17.92 0.38
CA PRO A 148 -13.72 -18.90 0.53
C PRO A 148 -13.18 -20.28 0.18
N GLU A 149 -13.06 -21.16 1.17
CA GLU A 149 -12.58 -22.52 0.95
C GLU A 149 -13.55 -23.33 0.06
N PRO A 150 -13.16 -23.72 -1.16
CA PRO A 150 -14.01 -24.58 -2.00
C PRO A 150 -14.32 -25.92 -1.32
N SER A 151 -13.38 -26.40 -0.50
CA SER A 151 -13.52 -27.59 0.35
C SER A 151 -14.67 -27.46 1.34
N THR A 152 -14.90 -26.30 1.95
CA THR A 152 -15.94 -26.15 2.97
C THR A 152 -17.34 -26.30 2.36
N ILE A 153 -17.57 -25.73 1.18
CA ILE A 153 -18.85 -25.92 0.46
C ILE A 153 -18.97 -27.38 -0.01
N ALA A 154 -17.89 -27.96 -0.55
CA ALA A 154 -17.89 -29.36 -0.98
C ALA A 154 -18.11 -30.34 0.18
N LEU A 155 -17.53 -30.08 1.37
CA LEU A 155 -17.71 -30.88 2.58
C LEU A 155 -19.08 -30.66 3.21
N MET A 156 -19.62 -29.43 3.17
CA MET A 156 -20.99 -29.14 3.57
C MET A 156 -21.99 -29.89 2.67
N LEU A 157 -21.81 -29.81 1.35
CA LEU A 157 -22.64 -30.53 0.37
C LEU A 157 -22.43 -32.05 0.48
N GLY A 158 -21.20 -32.51 0.70
CA GLY A 158 -20.89 -33.91 0.94
C GLY A 158 -21.55 -34.45 2.21
N GLY A 159 -21.50 -33.68 3.30
CA GLY A 159 -22.19 -33.97 4.57
C GLY A 159 -23.71 -34.02 4.41
N LEU A 160 -24.29 -33.01 3.75
CA LEU A 160 -25.73 -32.97 3.45
C LEU A 160 -26.15 -34.12 2.53
N GLY A 161 -25.33 -34.46 1.54
CA GLY A 161 -25.55 -35.59 0.64
C GLY A 161 -25.59 -36.93 1.38
N MET A 162 -24.67 -37.14 2.33
CA MET A 162 -24.66 -38.34 3.18
C MET A 162 -25.88 -38.42 4.09
N ILE A 163 -26.28 -37.31 4.72
CA ILE A 163 -27.48 -37.26 5.58
C ILE A 163 -28.74 -37.54 4.77
N GLY A 164 -28.88 -36.93 3.59
CA GLY A 164 -30.00 -37.17 2.68
C GLY A 164 -30.09 -38.63 2.24
N PHE A 165 -28.96 -39.26 1.90
CA PHE A 165 -28.90 -40.67 1.54
C PHE A 165 -29.32 -41.60 2.69
N MET A 166 -28.85 -41.34 3.92
CA MET A 166 -29.23 -42.12 5.11
C MET A 166 -30.72 -41.99 5.43
N ALA A 167 -31.29 -40.79 5.29
CA ALA A 167 -32.72 -40.55 5.49
C ALA A 167 -33.57 -41.32 4.47
N ALA A 168 -33.17 -41.33 3.20
CA ALA A 168 -33.84 -42.10 2.15
C ALA A 168 -33.84 -43.61 2.44
N ARG A 169 -32.70 -44.16 2.90
CA ARG A 169 -32.59 -45.57 3.27
C ARG A 169 -33.53 -45.95 4.43
N ARG A 170 -33.62 -45.11 5.47
CA ARG A 170 -34.52 -45.36 6.61
C ARG A 170 -35.99 -45.34 6.19
N ARG A 171 -36.36 -44.46 5.26
CA ARG A 171 -37.74 -44.38 4.76
C ARG A 171 -38.16 -45.64 4.00
N ASN A 172 -37.24 -46.25 3.24
CA ASN A 172 -37.49 -47.49 2.52
C ASN A 172 -37.51 -48.76 3.40
N GLN A 173 -37.10 -48.67 4.67
CA GLN A 173 -37.16 -49.78 5.62
C GLN A 173 -38.45 -49.78 6.46
N ASN A 174 -39.16 -48.65 6.48
CA ASN A 174 -40.42 -48.47 7.21
C ASN A 174 -41.64 -48.36 6.27
N ALA A 175 -41.46 -48.63 4.97
CA ALA A 175 -42.51 -48.77 3.97
C ALA A 175 -42.54 -50.22 3.48
#